data_AF-A0A2G7H1C4-F1
#
_entry.id   AF-A0A2G7H1C4-F1
#
_cell.length_a   1.000
_cell.length_b   1.000
_cell.length_c   1.000
_cell.angle_alpha   90.00
_cell.angle_beta   90.00
_cell.angle_gamma   90.00
#
_symmetry.space_group_name_H-M   'P 1'
#
loop_
_entity.id
_entity.type
_entity.pdbx_description
1 polymer ?
#
loop_
_entity_poly.entity_id
_entity_poly.type
_entity_poly.pdbx_seq_one_letter_code
_entity_poly.pdbx_strand_id
1 'polypeptide(L)'
;MTEHKPPSDWRQRRQKPHVPPPPPNQPLTPREWLRRLRAHHDLTIEEVTKRINQYHPCTKSFLDHLEGGRVSIPNLSAEKKDALQRVFNLTEEEWAHGTSGTATMKDIK
;
A
#
# COMPACT_ATOMS: atom_id res chain seq x y z
N MET A 1 -47.90 -3.82 35.70
CA MET A 1 -47.37 -2.95 34.63
C MET A 1 -45.91 -3.34 34.47
N THR A 2 -45.57 -4.07 33.40
CA THR A 2 -44.23 -4.66 33.25
C THR A 2 -43.48 -3.87 32.19
N GLU A 3 -42.48 -3.09 32.61
CA GLU A 3 -41.59 -2.34 31.71
C GLU A 3 -40.76 -3.32 30.87
N HIS A 4 -41.07 -3.42 29.57
CA HIS A 4 -40.22 -4.09 28.59
C HIS A 4 -39.07 -3.16 28.20
N LYS A 5 -37.89 -3.39 28.78
CA LYS A 5 -36.62 -2.78 28.36
C LYS A 5 -36.18 -3.42 27.04
N PRO A 6 -35.89 -2.66 25.96
CA PRO A 6 -35.42 -3.25 24.71
C PRO A 6 -33.97 -3.74 24.85
N PRO A 7 -33.58 -4.84 24.17
CA PRO A 7 -32.20 -5.32 24.17
C PRO A 7 -31.30 -4.38 23.35
N SER A 8 -30.50 -3.59 24.05
CA SER A 8 -29.41 -2.77 23.50
C SER A 8 -28.19 -3.63 23.16
N ASP A 9 -28.17 -4.39 22.05
CA ASP A 9 -26.91 -5.05 21.66
C ASP A 9 -26.65 -5.30 20.15
N TRP A 10 -27.42 -4.73 19.22
CA TRP A 10 -27.12 -4.95 17.79
C TRP A 10 -26.05 -4.00 17.20
N ARG A 11 -25.66 -2.93 17.91
CA ARG A 11 -24.74 -1.89 17.39
C ARG A 11 -23.24 -2.13 17.62
N GLN A 12 -22.83 -3.17 18.36
CA GLN A 12 -21.41 -3.36 18.69
C GLN A 12 -20.60 -4.19 17.67
N ARG A 13 -21.22 -4.80 16.65
CA ARG A 13 -20.53 -5.73 15.72
C ARG A 13 -19.82 -5.10 14.51
N ARG A 14 -19.62 -3.78 14.45
CA ARG A 14 -18.87 -3.13 13.35
C ARG A 14 -17.64 -2.34 13.78
N GLN A 15 -17.16 -2.54 15.00
CA GLN A 15 -15.78 -2.15 15.30
C GLN A 15 -14.88 -3.18 14.62
N LYS A 16 -14.48 -2.88 13.38
CA LYS A 16 -13.32 -3.49 12.72
C LYS A 16 -12.25 -3.57 13.82
N PRO A 17 -11.73 -4.76 14.17
CA PRO A 17 -10.78 -4.87 15.27
C PRO A 17 -9.75 -3.77 15.10
N HIS A 18 -9.56 -2.96 16.15
CA HIS A 18 -8.51 -1.96 16.20
C HIS A 18 -7.21 -2.76 16.21
N VAL A 19 -6.80 -3.24 15.04
CA VAL A 19 -5.51 -3.85 14.84
C VAL A 19 -4.54 -2.69 15.03
N PRO A 20 -3.75 -2.68 16.11
CA PRO A 20 -2.79 -1.62 16.31
C PRO A 20 -1.93 -1.52 15.06
N PRO A 21 -1.53 -0.31 14.64
CA PRO A 21 -0.62 -0.18 13.51
C PRO A 21 0.60 -1.07 13.79
N PRO A 22 1.05 -1.88 12.81
CA PRO A 22 2.21 -2.73 12.98
C PRO A 22 3.40 -1.90 13.48
N PRO A 23 4.27 -2.48 14.32
CA PRO A 23 5.40 -1.75 14.87
C PRO A 23 6.29 -1.20 13.75
N PRO A 24 6.85 0.01 13.91
CA PRO A 24 7.58 0.72 12.84
C PRO A 24 8.85 0.00 12.38
N ASN A 25 9.36 -0.95 13.18
CA ASN A 25 10.53 -1.78 12.87
C ASN A 25 10.16 -3.12 12.21
N GLN A 26 8.88 -3.37 11.92
CA GLN A 26 8.49 -4.60 11.25
C GLN A 26 8.95 -4.57 9.79
N PRO A 27 9.64 -5.62 9.30
CA PRO A 27 9.93 -5.75 7.88
C PRO A 27 8.61 -5.81 7.09
N LEU A 28 8.49 -4.92 6.12
CA LEU A 28 7.36 -4.82 5.23
C LEU A 28 7.60 -5.73 4.03
N THR A 29 6.57 -6.46 3.63
CA THR A 29 6.62 -7.12 2.32
C THR A 29 6.69 -6.05 1.22
N PRO A 30 7.27 -6.34 0.04
CA PRO A 30 7.41 -5.34 -1.04
C PRO A 30 6.11 -4.61 -1.38
N ARG A 31 4.98 -5.34 -1.36
CA ARG A 31 3.63 -4.81 -1.58
C ARG A 31 3.16 -3.89 -0.45
N GLU A 32 3.46 -4.23 0.80
CA GLU A 32 3.11 -3.41 1.96
C GLU A 32 3.97 -2.15 2.00
N TRP A 33 5.26 -2.27 1.68
CA TRP A 33 6.15 -1.15 1.53
C TRP A 33 5.64 -0.17 0.47
N LEU A 34 5.28 -0.64 -0.73
CA LEU A 34 4.74 0.23 -1.77
C LEU A 34 3.41 0.89 -1.35
N ARG A 35 2.53 0.13 -0.70
CA ARG A 35 1.25 0.65 -0.19
C ARG A 35 1.46 1.75 0.85
N ARG A 36 2.44 1.55 1.73
CA ARG A 36 2.82 2.52 2.77
C ARG A 36 3.50 3.75 2.17
N LEU A 37 4.38 3.57 1.18
CA LEU A 37 5.00 4.64 0.42
C LEU A 37 3.93 5.51 -0.25
N ARG A 38 2.99 4.88 -0.96
CA ARG A 38 1.86 5.60 -1.54
C ARG A 38 1.05 6.38 -0.51
N ALA A 39 0.74 5.76 0.64
CA ALA A 39 0.02 6.42 1.72
C ALA A 39 0.83 7.56 2.36
N HIS A 40 2.16 7.45 2.42
CA HIS A 40 3.05 8.50 2.92
C HIS A 40 3.02 9.75 2.04
N HIS A 41 3.00 9.57 0.71
CA HIS A 41 2.86 10.68 -0.24
C HIS A 41 1.42 11.18 -0.43
N ASP A 42 0.45 10.65 0.32
CA ASP A 42 -0.99 10.94 0.19
C ASP A 42 -1.53 10.76 -1.25
N LEU A 43 -0.94 9.84 -2.02
CA LEU A 43 -1.33 9.61 -3.41
C LEU A 43 -2.41 8.54 -3.51
N THR A 44 -3.41 8.74 -4.35
CA THR A 44 -4.39 7.69 -4.67
C THR A 44 -3.83 6.71 -5.72
N ILE A 45 -4.40 5.51 -5.82
CA ILE A 45 -4.02 4.55 -6.88
C ILE A 45 -4.19 5.17 -8.27
N GLU A 46 -5.24 5.96 -8.47
CA GLU A 46 -5.50 6.66 -9.73
C GLU A 46 -4.44 7.71 -10.04
N GLU A 47 -4.05 8.53 -9.05
CA GLU A 47 -3.00 9.53 -9.21
C GLU A 47 -1.65 8.91 -9.56
N VAL A 48 -1.24 7.86 -8.84
CA VAL A 48 0.00 7.15 -9.14
C VAL A 48 -0.07 6.55 -10.55
N THR A 49 -1.18 5.92 -10.91
CA THR A 49 -1.36 5.34 -12.24
C THR A 49 -1.33 6.41 -13.34
N LYS A 50 -1.92 7.57 -13.11
CA LYS A 50 -1.88 8.71 -14.04
C LYS A 50 -0.46 9.21 -14.25
N ARG A 51 0.33 9.32 -13.18
CA ARG A 51 1.74 9.71 -13.24
C ARG A 51 2.60 8.66 -13.95
N ILE A 52 2.40 7.37 -13.65
CA ILE A 52 3.07 6.27 -14.36
C ILE A 52 2.76 6.34 -15.86
N ASN A 53 1.49 6.55 -16.24
CA ASN A 53 1.06 6.69 -17.63
C ASN A 53 1.72 7.84 -18.40
N GLN A 54 2.35 8.82 -17.73
CA GLN A 54 3.16 9.84 -18.41
C GLN A 54 4.49 9.27 -18.94
N TYR A 55 5.01 8.22 -18.30
CA TYR A 55 6.28 7.57 -18.66
C TYR A 55 6.04 6.27 -19.42
N HIS A 56 5.11 5.44 -18.94
CA HIS A 56 4.80 4.15 -19.53
C HIS A 56 3.31 3.81 -19.36
N PRO A 57 2.58 3.48 -20.45
CA PRO A 57 1.16 3.19 -20.38
C PRO A 57 0.90 1.94 -19.52
N CYS A 58 0.10 2.09 -18.47
CA CYS A 58 -0.26 1.03 -17.53
C CYS A 58 -1.77 0.95 -17.35
N THR A 59 -2.26 -0.26 -17.08
CA THR A 59 -3.68 -0.50 -16.79
C THR A 59 -4.07 0.10 -15.45
N LYS A 60 -5.35 0.52 -15.32
CA LYS A 60 -5.88 1.12 -14.09
C LYS A 60 -5.76 0.17 -12.87
N SER A 61 -5.80 -1.13 -13.12
CA SER A 61 -5.63 -2.17 -12.11
C SER A 61 -4.17 -2.54 -11.82
N PHE A 62 -3.19 -1.92 -12.49
CA PHE A 62 -1.78 -2.29 -12.34
C PHE A 62 -1.29 -2.09 -10.89
N LEU A 63 -1.51 -0.91 -10.32
CA LEU A 63 -1.10 -0.64 -8.94
C LEU A 63 -1.88 -1.49 -7.94
N ASP A 64 -3.18 -1.67 -8.16
CA ASP A 64 -4.04 -2.53 -7.34
C ASP A 64 -3.53 -3.97 -7.33
N HIS A 65 -3.14 -4.50 -8.49
CA HIS A 65 -2.56 -5.82 -8.61
C HIS A 65 -1.18 -5.91 -7.94
N LEU A 66 -0.42 -4.82 -7.93
CA LEU A 66 0.89 -4.76 -7.26
C LEU A 66 0.75 -4.74 -5.74
N GLU A 67 -0.07 -3.84 -5.20
CA GLU A 67 -0.36 -3.74 -3.76
C GLU A 67 -1.12 -4.99 -3.26
N GLY A 68 -1.96 -5.59 -4.10
CA GLY A 68 -2.68 -6.83 -3.83
C GLY A 68 -1.85 -8.10 -3.96
N GLY A 69 -0.60 -8.01 -4.42
CA GLY A 69 0.30 -9.16 -4.61
C GLY A 69 -0.10 -10.12 -5.73
N ARG A 70 -0.97 -9.68 -6.66
CA ARG A 70 -1.26 -10.41 -7.90
C ARG A 70 -0.10 -10.30 -8.90
N VAL A 71 0.68 -9.22 -8.82
CA VAL A 71 1.91 -9.00 -9.59
C VAL A 71 3.09 -9.00 -8.64
N SER A 72 4.09 -9.82 -8.93
CA SER A 72 5.34 -9.82 -8.18
C SER A 72 6.19 -8.61 -8.55
N ILE A 73 6.43 -7.74 -7.57
CA ILE A 73 7.31 -6.57 -7.72
C ILE A 73 8.71 -6.91 -8.27
N PRO A 74 9.40 -7.98 -7.82
CA PRO A 74 10.72 -8.32 -8.38
C PRO A 74 10.68 -8.78 -9.85
N ASN A 75 9.52 -9.20 -10.37
CA ASN A 75 9.33 -9.61 -11.76
C ASN A 75 8.75 -8.49 -12.65
N LEU A 76 8.75 -7.24 -12.17
CA LEU A 76 8.34 -6.11 -12.97
C LEU A 76 9.29 -5.88 -14.15
N SER A 77 8.71 -5.54 -15.30
CA SER A 77 9.47 -5.01 -16.44
C SER A 77 10.26 -3.77 -16.01
N ALA A 78 11.49 -3.63 -16.52
CA ALA A 78 12.36 -2.50 -16.19
C ALA A 78 11.70 -1.13 -16.43
N GLU A 79 10.90 -1.00 -17.49
CA GLU A 79 10.15 0.22 -17.82
C GLU A 79 9.12 0.60 -16.72
N LYS A 80 8.42 -0.40 -16.17
CA LYS A 80 7.43 -0.17 -15.10
C LYS A 80 8.10 0.13 -13.77
N LYS A 81 9.24 -0.52 -13.51
CA LYS A 81 10.10 -0.22 -12.36
C LYS A 81 10.60 1.24 -12.45
N ASP A 82 11.17 1.65 -13.57
CA ASP A 82 11.66 3.01 -13.81
C ASP A 82 10.55 4.05 -13.61
N ALA A 83 9.36 3.81 -14.20
CA ALA A 83 8.23 4.70 -14.04
C ALA A 83 7.80 4.83 -12.57
N LEU A 84 7.73 3.73 -11.81
CA LEU A 84 7.41 3.77 -10.38
C LEU A 84 8.47 4.53 -9.58
N GLN A 85 9.76 4.26 -9.83
CA GLN A 85 10.86 4.96 -9.19
C GLN A 85 10.79 6.46 -9.44
N ARG A 86 10.49 6.89 -10.67
CA ARG A 86 10.31 8.31 -11.01
C ARG A 86 9.11 8.94 -10.32
N VAL A 87 7.97 8.24 -10.26
CA VAL A 87 6.75 8.77 -9.64
C VAL A 87 6.92 9.00 -8.14
N PHE A 88 7.65 8.10 -7.47
CA PHE A 88 7.96 8.20 -6.04
C PHE A 88 9.31 8.86 -5.76
N ASN A 89 10.01 9.34 -6.80
CA ASN A 89 11.35 9.93 -6.71
C ASN A 89 12.35 9.08 -5.89
N LEU A 90 12.37 7.77 -6.16
CA LEU A 90 13.20 6.79 -5.48
C LEU A 90 14.45 6.47 -6.29
N THR A 91 15.54 6.22 -5.58
CA THR A 91 16.75 5.63 -6.16
C THR A 91 16.60 4.12 -6.43
N GLU A 92 17.54 3.53 -7.19
CA GLU A 92 17.60 2.07 -7.34
C GLU A 92 17.84 1.35 -6.02
N GLU A 93 18.67 1.93 -5.15
CA GLU A 93 18.98 1.36 -3.85
C GLU A 93 17.75 1.35 -2.92
N GLU A 94 17.00 2.45 -2.87
CA GLU A 94 15.75 2.52 -2.08
C GLU A 94 14.69 1.56 -2.60
N TRP A 95 14.56 1.44 -3.93
CA TRP A 95 13.66 0.47 -4.52
C TRP A 95 14.09 -0.97 -4.20
N ALA A 96 15.37 -1.30 -4.36
CA ALA A 96 15.89 -2.63 -4.05
C ALA A 96 15.72 -2.97 -2.56
N HIS A 97 15.95 -2.01 -1.68
CA HIS A 97 15.72 -2.15 -0.24
C HIS A 97 14.23 -2.30 0.10
N GLY A 98 13.37 -1.48 -0.51
CA GLY A 98 11.92 -1.55 -0.39
C GLY A 98 11.34 -2.90 -0.83
N THR A 99 11.95 -3.49 -1.84
CA THR A 99 11.48 -4.73 -2.49
C THR A 99 12.22 -5.98 -2.05
N SER A 100 13.24 -5.88 -1.20
CA SER A 100 13.95 -7.03 -0.60
C SER A 100 13.14 -7.71 0.50
N GLY A 101 12.10 -7.07 1.02
CA GLY A 101 11.34 -7.54 2.18
C GLY A 101 12.02 -7.27 3.53
N THR A 102 13.09 -6.47 3.55
CA THR A 102 13.74 -6.00 4.78
C THR A 102 13.43 -4.55 5.13
N ALA A 103 12.85 -3.79 4.19
CA ALA A 103 12.46 -2.41 4.44
C ALA A 103 11.42 -2.30 5.56
N THR A 104 11.54 -1.24 6.35
CA THR A 104 10.63 -0.93 7.44
C THR A 104 9.90 0.38 7.18
N MET A 105 9.00 0.75 8.08
CA MET A 105 8.25 2.01 7.97
C MET A 105 9.16 3.25 8.08
N LYS A 106 10.36 3.10 8.68
CA LYS A 106 11.34 4.19 8.83
C LYS A 106 12.11 4.50 7.54
N ASP A 107 12.13 3.55 6.60
CA ASP A 107 12.86 3.67 5.34
C ASP A 107 12.02 4.41 4.28
N ILE A 108 10.74 4.65 4.55
CA ILE A 108 9.83 5.42 3.71
C ILE A 108 9.98 6.90 4.10
N LYS A 109 10.53 7.70 3.19
CA LYS A 109 10.82 9.14 3.39
C LYS A 109 9.91 10.05 2.58
#